data_AF-A0A523DTE4-F1
#
_entry.id   AF-A0A523DTE4-F1
#
_cell.length_a   1.000
_cell.length_b   1.000
_cell.length_c   1.000
_cell.angle_alpha   90.00
_cell.angle_beta   90.00
_cell.angle_gamma   90.00
#
_symmetry.space_group_name_H-M   'P 1'
#
loop_
_entity.id
_entity.type
_entity.pdbx_description
1 polymer ?
#
loop_
_entity_poly.entity_id
_entity_poly.type
_entity_poly.pdbx_seq_one_letter_code
_entity_poly.pdbx_strand_id
1 'polypeptide(L)'
;MSTPPEDRTSELLKGSLDVQRLAAAYLAAKTRLDHSSINDATKASANTFLDYARAALEKHRIYAGWEFLQSFEREMVDEFKGTALRLRLESAKAEASKKLKNWRACAADEAGKSGDNAQDQELRDRLREILYHVHTQSQNEYFNIEQIKKQSRVIAVFLVGSALLLFELSNFITAGVDGIDVDAFRLGMLSGVFGGMLSVAYTVMRSDPSTRIPQLKASLGLTITRPLFGPLVTFAILMLMHQGFLSFGDNTMAALVALSFLGGFSERWFLGLVERINARATEGAS
;
A
#
# COMPACT_ATOMS: atom_id res chain seq x y z
N MET A 1 -37.07 2.09 -29.59
CA MET A 1 -36.62 3.46 -29.25
C MET A 1 -35.99 3.42 -27.87
N SER A 2 -34.67 3.27 -27.82
CA SER A 2 -33.87 3.41 -26.60
C SER A 2 -33.76 4.89 -26.27
N THR A 3 -34.09 5.28 -25.05
CA THR A 3 -33.88 6.64 -24.54
C THR A 3 -32.42 7.07 -24.75
N PRO A 4 -32.16 8.33 -25.16
CA PRO A 4 -30.81 8.81 -25.37
C PRO A 4 -30.00 8.68 -24.06
N PRO A 5 -28.74 8.25 -24.12
CA PRO A 5 -27.94 7.86 -22.95
C PRO A 5 -27.37 9.07 -22.18
N GLU A 6 -28.12 10.17 -22.08
CA GLU A 6 -27.65 11.46 -21.58
C GLU A 6 -27.73 11.63 -20.05
N ASP A 7 -28.40 10.74 -19.31
CA ASP A 7 -28.67 10.97 -17.88
C ASP A 7 -28.06 9.95 -16.90
N ARG A 8 -27.16 9.06 -17.34
CA ARG A 8 -26.48 8.12 -16.41
C ARG A 8 -25.23 8.72 -15.75
N THR A 9 -24.69 9.80 -16.29
CA THR A 9 -23.52 10.48 -15.73
C THR A 9 -23.82 11.18 -14.40
N SER A 10 -25.06 11.64 -14.20
CA SER A 10 -25.51 12.25 -12.95
C SER A 10 -25.60 11.21 -11.80
N GLU A 11 -25.98 9.97 -12.11
CA GLU A 11 -25.98 8.87 -11.14
C GLU A 11 -24.57 8.43 -10.74
N LEU A 12 -23.62 8.45 -11.68
CA LEU A 12 -22.22 8.08 -11.40
C LEU A 12 -21.53 9.02 -10.40
N LEU A 13 -22.02 10.25 -10.27
CA LEU A 13 -21.54 11.22 -9.27
C LEU A 13 -21.95 10.90 -7.83
N LYS A 14 -22.81 9.90 -7.59
CA LYS A 14 -23.16 9.43 -6.24
C LYS A 14 -22.24 8.32 -5.71
N GLY A 15 -21.25 7.89 -6.51
CA GLY A 15 -20.31 6.82 -6.16
C GLY A 15 -19.23 7.23 -5.14
N SER A 16 -18.24 6.36 -4.93
CA SER A 16 -17.06 6.69 -4.10
C SER A 16 -16.34 7.94 -4.64
N LEU A 17 -15.58 8.63 -3.79
CA LEU A 17 -14.82 9.83 -4.19
C LEU A 17 -13.95 9.59 -5.44
N ASP A 18 -13.38 8.40 -5.58
CA ASP A 18 -12.57 8.04 -6.75
C ASP A 18 -13.40 7.94 -8.04
N VAL A 19 -14.63 7.43 -7.96
CA VAL A 19 -15.58 7.40 -9.10
C VAL A 19 -15.95 8.83 -9.49
N GLN A 20 -16.25 9.69 -8.52
CA GLN A 20 -16.62 11.09 -8.78
C GLN A 20 -15.48 11.85 -9.46
N ARG A 21 -14.24 11.67 -8.98
CA ARG A 21 -13.05 12.29 -9.58
C ARG A 21 -12.82 11.81 -11.01
N LEU A 22 -12.96 10.51 -11.26
CA LEU A 22 -12.82 9.96 -12.60
C LEU A 22 -13.93 10.45 -13.54
N ALA A 23 -15.17 10.51 -13.07
CA ALA A 23 -16.30 11.02 -13.84
C ALA A 23 -16.12 12.50 -14.21
N ALA A 24 -15.67 13.33 -13.26
CA ALA A 24 -15.37 14.74 -13.52
C ALA A 24 -14.24 14.91 -14.55
N ALA A 25 -13.16 14.12 -14.43
CA ALA A 25 -12.06 14.13 -15.37
C ALA A 25 -12.50 13.69 -16.79
N TYR A 26 -13.35 12.67 -16.88
CA TYR A 26 -13.94 12.23 -18.15
C TYR A 26 -14.80 13.32 -18.80
N LEU A 27 -15.66 14.01 -18.04
CA LEU A 27 -16.47 15.10 -18.58
C LEU A 27 -15.60 16.26 -19.08
N ALA A 28 -14.56 16.64 -18.32
CA ALA A 28 -13.62 17.67 -18.74
C ALA A 28 -12.88 17.27 -20.04
N ALA A 29 -12.46 16.01 -20.14
CA ALA A 29 -11.79 15.47 -21.33
C ALA A 29 -12.72 15.48 -22.55
N LYS A 30 -13.99 15.09 -22.37
CA LYS A 30 -15.01 15.12 -23.43
C LYS A 30 -15.25 16.54 -23.93
N THR A 31 -15.51 17.49 -23.03
CA THR A 31 -15.71 18.91 -23.39
C THR A 31 -14.52 19.46 -24.17
N ARG A 32 -13.29 19.12 -23.75
CA ARG A 32 -12.08 19.53 -24.47
C ARG A 32 -12.02 18.94 -25.88
N LEU A 33 -12.34 17.66 -26.05
CA LEU A 33 -12.35 17.03 -27.39
C LEU A 33 -13.39 17.69 -28.31
N ASP A 34 -14.57 18.00 -27.78
CA ASP A 34 -15.65 18.64 -28.54
C ASP A 34 -15.25 20.03 -29.07
N HIS A 35 -14.42 20.76 -28.34
CA HIS A 35 -13.90 22.09 -28.73
C HIS A 35 -12.56 22.07 -29.47
N SER A 36 -11.94 20.90 -29.65
CA SER A 36 -10.61 20.78 -30.25
C SER A 36 -10.64 20.92 -31.78
N SER A 37 -9.56 21.47 -32.35
CA SER A 37 -9.34 21.64 -33.80
C SER A 37 -8.32 20.65 -34.37
N ILE A 38 -8.23 19.47 -33.77
CA ILE A 38 -7.34 18.38 -34.21
C ILE A 38 -7.87 17.72 -35.49
N ASN A 39 -7.00 16.97 -36.16
CA ASN A 39 -7.38 16.22 -37.36
C ASN A 39 -8.37 15.08 -37.02
N ASP A 40 -9.12 14.62 -38.02
CA ASP A 40 -10.17 13.61 -37.83
C ASP A 40 -9.66 12.27 -37.32
N ALA A 41 -8.44 11.87 -37.71
CA ALA A 41 -7.84 10.60 -37.28
C ALA A 41 -7.50 10.62 -35.77
N THR A 42 -6.86 11.69 -35.29
CA THR A 42 -6.57 11.91 -33.87
C THR A 42 -7.88 12.06 -33.09
N LYS A 43 -8.89 12.75 -33.65
CA LYS A 43 -10.20 12.87 -33.01
C LYS A 43 -10.90 11.52 -32.85
N ALA A 44 -10.82 10.64 -33.84
CA ALA A 44 -11.35 9.29 -33.77
C ALA A 44 -10.63 8.42 -32.72
N SER A 45 -9.29 8.49 -32.69
CA SER A 45 -8.46 7.83 -31.67
C SER A 45 -8.81 8.32 -30.26
N ALA A 46 -8.88 9.63 -30.05
CA ALA A 46 -9.23 10.26 -28.78
C ALA A 46 -10.66 9.87 -28.31
N ASN A 47 -11.64 9.87 -29.20
CA ASN A 47 -13.00 9.38 -28.90
C ASN A 47 -12.99 7.91 -28.45
N THR A 48 -12.21 7.06 -29.12
CA THR A 48 -12.09 5.64 -28.75
C THR A 48 -11.60 5.48 -27.31
N PHE A 49 -10.60 6.28 -26.88
CA PHE A 49 -10.15 6.27 -25.49
C PHE A 49 -11.21 6.79 -24.51
N LEU A 50 -11.98 7.81 -24.87
CA LEU A 50 -13.08 8.30 -24.04
C LEU A 50 -14.19 7.24 -23.89
N ASP A 51 -14.53 6.52 -24.95
CA ASP A 51 -15.50 5.42 -24.89
C ASP A 51 -15.03 4.29 -23.97
N TYR A 52 -13.75 3.93 -24.03
CA TYR A 52 -13.16 2.97 -23.10
C TYR A 52 -13.14 3.48 -21.65
N ALA A 53 -12.81 4.76 -21.44
CA ALA A 53 -12.85 5.38 -20.12
C ALA A 53 -14.27 5.37 -19.53
N ARG A 54 -15.28 5.67 -20.35
CA ARG A 54 -16.71 5.58 -19.98
C ARG A 54 -17.10 4.16 -19.61
N ALA A 55 -16.78 3.18 -20.47
CA ALA A 55 -17.09 1.77 -20.20
C ALA A 55 -16.40 1.26 -18.92
N ALA A 56 -15.20 1.74 -18.62
CA ALA A 56 -14.50 1.45 -17.37
C ALA A 56 -15.20 2.08 -16.16
N LEU A 57 -15.66 3.34 -16.28
CA LEU A 57 -16.42 4.04 -15.25
C LEU A 57 -17.74 3.32 -14.92
N GLU A 58 -18.50 2.90 -15.94
CA GLU A 58 -19.76 2.14 -15.80
C GLU A 58 -19.56 0.79 -15.09
N LYS A 59 -18.38 0.17 -15.25
CA LYS A 59 -18.01 -1.10 -14.60
C LYS A 59 -17.27 -0.91 -13.27
N HIS A 60 -17.18 0.32 -12.75
CA HIS A 60 -16.38 0.67 -11.57
C HIS A 60 -14.90 0.24 -11.64
N ARG A 61 -14.34 0.15 -12.86
CA ARG A 61 -12.93 -0.18 -13.11
C ARG A 61 -12.08 1.09 -13.14
N ILE A 62 -11.91 1.70 -11.98
CA ILE A 62 -11.34 3.05 -11.83
C ILE A 62 -9.95 3.20 -12.47
N TYR A 63 -9.06 2.22 -12.28
CA TYR A 63 -7.70 2.27 -12.83
C TYR A 63 -7.66 2.21 -14.35
N ALA A 64 -8.44 1.33 -14.95
CA ALA A 64 -8.57 1.26 -16.40
C ALA A 64 -9.11 2.59 -16.96
N GLY A 65 -10.08 3.21 -16.26
CA GLY A 65 -10.59 4.53 -16.64
C GLY A 65 -9.51 5.61 -16.66
N TRP A 66 -8.67 5.69 -15.62
CA TRP A 66 -7.54 6.63 -15.58
C TRP A 66 -6.49 6.34 -16.64
N GLU A 67 -6.21 5.07 -16.94
CA GLU A 67 -5.29 4.67 -18.01
C GLU A 67 -5.79 5.15 -19.38
N PHE A 68 -7.07 5.00 -19.66
CA PHE A 68 -7.67 5.49 -20.91
C PHE A 68 -7.67 7.02 -20.98
N LEU A 69 -7.96 7.73 -19.89
CA LEU A 69 -7.85 9.20 -19.86
C LEU A 69 -6.41 9.70 -20.06
N GLN A 70 -5.44 9.03 -19.46
CA GLN A 70 -4.03 9.33 -19.65
C GLN A 70 -3.57 9.05 -21.09
N SER A 71 -4.17 8.06 -21.75
CA SER A 71 -3.92 7.75 -23.16
C SER A 71 -4.54 8.82 -24.06
N PHE A 72 -5.77 9.23 -23.76
CA PHE A 72 -6.42 10.39 -24.38
C PHE A 72 -5.55 11.65 -24.26
N GLU A 73 -5.00 11.96 -23.08
CA GLU A 73 -4.15 13.14 -22.91
C GLU A 73 -2.89 13.14 -23.78
N ARG A 74 -2.30 11.96 -24.03
CA ARG A 74 -1.14 11.81 -24.92
C ARG A 74 -1.51 11.98 -26.39
N GLU A 75 -2.68 11.50 -26.81
CA GLU A 75 -3.20 11.77 -28.16
C GLU A 75 -3.46 13.26 -28.39
N MET A 76 -4.01 13.93 -27.38
CA MET A 76 -4.33 15.35 -27.45
C MET A 76 -3.09 16.27 -27.42
N VAL A 77 -1.87 15.74 -27.45
CA VAL A 77 -0.64 16.54 -27.56
C VAL A 77 -0.60 17.32 -28.89
N ASP A 78 -1.17 16.77 -29.96
CA ASP A 78 -1.19 17.42 -31.29
C ASP A 78 -2.03 18.70 -31.34
N GLU A 79 -2.91 18.90 -30.36
CA GLU A 79 -3.71 20.11 -30.19
C GLU A 79 -2.84 21.32 -29.87
N PHE A 80 -1.73 21.13 -29.14
CA PHE A 80 -0.87 22.22 -28.71
C PHE A 80 0.02 22.71 -29.85
N LYS A 81 0.18 24.04 -29.94
CA LYS A 81 1.01 24.73 -30.94
C LYS A 81 1.80 25.86 -30.28
N GLY A 82 2.98 26.16 -30.81
CA GLY A 82 3.79 27.33 -30.42
C GLY A 82 3.97 27.49 -28.90
N THR A 83 3.53 28.63 -28.36
CA THR A 83 3.70 28.97 -26.94
C THR A 83 2.96 28.02 -25.99
N ALA A 84 1.77 27.56 -26.35
CA ALA A 84 0.98 26.64 -25.53
C ALA A 84 1.67 25.27 -25.39
N LEU A 85 2.30 24.80 -26.46
CA LEU A 85 3.09 23.55 -26.45
C LEU A 85 4.30 23.66 -25.53
N ARG A 86 5.06 24.75 -25.63
CA ARG A 86 6.21 25.02 -24.76
C ARG A 86 5.81 25.12 -23.29
N LEU A 87 4.71 25.82 -23.00
CA LEU A 87 4.20 25.94 -21.64
C LEU A 87 3.77 24.57 -21.08
N ARG A 88 3.11 23.74 -21.89
CA ARG A 88 2.72 22.40 -21.46
C ARG A 88 3.94 21.50 -21.24
N LEU A 89 4.97 21.61 -22.08
CA LEU A 89 6.23 20.90 -21.91
C LEU A 89 6.93 21.27 -20.60
N GLU A 90 7.06 22.56 -20.29
CA GLU A 90 7.66 23.01 -19.02
C GLU A 90 6.83 22.58 -17.80
N SER A 91 5.49 22.63 -17.90
CA SER A 91 4.61 22.07 -16.88
C SER A 91 4.83 20.57 -16.67
N ALA A 92 4.96 19.80 -17.76
CA ALA A 92 5.21 18.35 -17.68
C ALA A 92 6.60 18.04 -17.10
N LYS A 93 7.62 18.83 -17.42
CA LYS A 93 8.96 18.73 -16.82
C LYS A 93 8.91 18.98 -15.31
N ALA A 94 8.19 20.02 -14.88
CA ALA A 94 8.03 20.34 -13.47
C ALA A 94 7.24 19.26 -12.70
N GLU A 95 6.28 18.61 -13.35
CA GLU A 95 5.57 17.46 -12.79
C GLU A 95 6.47 16.23 -12.71
N ALA A 96 7.23 15.94 -13.77
CA ALA A 96 8.16 14.82 -13.85
C ALA A 96 9.25 14.91 -12.78
N SER A 97 9.84 16.09 -12.55
CA SER A 97 10.88 16.28 -11.52
C SER A 97 10.38 16.03 -10.10
N LYS A 98 9.07 16.21 -9.86
CA LYS A 98 8.45 15.96 -8.55
C LYS A 98 8.03 14.50 -8.37
N LYS A 99 7.51 13.86 -9.42
CA LYS A 99 6.90 12.53 -9.34
C LYS A 99 7.85 11.38 -9.68
N LEU A 100 8.77 11.59 -10.61
CA LEU A 100 9.64 10.53 -11.11
C LEU A 100 10.88 10.36 -10.23
N LYS A 101 11.38 9.13 -10.15
CA LYS A 101 12.62 8.76 -9.46
C LYS A 101 13.46 7.82 -10.32
N ASN A 102 14.75 7.70 -10.01
CA ASN A 102 15.70 6.79 -10.66
C ASN A 102 15.77 7.01 -12.18
N TRP A 103 15.90 5.94 -12.96
CA TRP A 103 16.08 5.99 -14.42
C TRP A 103 14.95 6.74 -15.16
N ARG A 104 13.71 6.74 -14.65
CA ARG A 104 12.59 7.48 -15.25
C ARG A 104 12.77 8.99 -15.13
N ALA A 105 13.34 9.44 -14.02
CA ALA A 105 13.67 10.86 -13.84
C ALA A 105 14.77 11.28 -14.82
N CYS A 106 15.81 10.45 -14.99
CA CYS A 106 16.87 10.70 -15.97
C CYS A 106 16.33 10.71 -17.41
N ALA A 107 15.45 9.77 -17.77
CA ALA A 107 14.86 9.70 -19.11
C ALA A 107 13.96 10.92 -19.40
N ALA A 108 13.14 11.35 -18.43
CA ALA A 108 12.31 12.54 -18.58
C ALA A 108 13.14 13.84 -18.61
N ASP A 109 14.23 13.92 -17.84
CA ASP A 109 15.18 15.04 -17.89
C ASP A 109 15.83 15.14 -19.27
N GLU A 110 16.30 14.00 -19.81
CA GLU A 110 16.91 13.95 -21.13
C GLU A 110 15.92 14.33 -22.24
N ALA A 111 14.70 13.80 -22.20
CA ALA A 111 13.63 14.21 -23.12
C ALA A 111 13.32 15.71 -23.04
N GLY A 112 13.46 16.31 -21.85
CA GLY A 112 13.22 17.73 -21.58
C GLY A 112 14.32 18.70 -22.01
N LYS A 113 15.51 18.21 -22.43
CA LYS A 113 16.63 19.04 -22.92
C LYS A 113 16.44 19.39 -24.39
N SER A 114 15.68 20.44 -24.68
CA SER A 114 15.54 20.96 -26.05
C SER A 114 16.40 22.21 -26.23
N GLY A 115 17.04 22.35 -27.40
CA GLY A 115 17.58 23.63 -27.83
C GLY A 115 16.45 24.62 -28.14
N ASP A 116 16.70 25.92 -28.02
CA ASP A 116 15.69 26.98 -28.22
C ASP A 116 14.99 26.97 -29.59
N ASN A 117 15.59 26.27 -30.57
CA ASN A 117 15.12 26.16 -31.95
C ASN A 117 14.50 24.80 -32.32
N ALA A 118 14.11 23.97 -31.34
CA ALA A 118 13.44 22.71 -31.61
C ALA A 118 12.14 22.92 -32.40
N GLN A 119 11.88 22.05 -33.38
CA GLN A 119 10.66 22.09 -34.18
C GLN A 119 9.44 21.66 -33.35
N ASP A 120 8.25 22.16 -33.67
CA ASP A 120 7.01 21.82 -32.95
C ASP A 120 6.76 20.30 -32.90
N GLN A 121 7.09 19.56 -33.96
CA GLN A 121 6.96 18.10 -33.97
C GLN A 121 7.86 17.42 -32.93
N GLU A 122 9.11 17.85 -32.85
CA GLU A 122 10.08 17.34 -31.87
C GLU A 122 9.63 17.63 -30.43
N LEU A 123 9.11 18.84 -30.19
CA LEU A 123 8.56 19.23 -28.89
C LEU A 123 7.36 18.37 -28.49
N ARG A 124 6.49 18.00 -29.44
CA ARG A 124 5.35 17.09 -29.20
C ARG A 124 5.82 15.68 -28.84
N ASP A 125 6.80 15.14 -29.56
CA ASP A 125 7.31 13.80 -29.31
C ASP A 125 7.99 13.71 -27.93
N ARG A 126 8.75 14.73 -27.55
CA ARG A 126 9.32 14.86 -26.20
C ARG A 126 8.25 14.98 -25.12
N LEU A 127 7.21 15.77 -25.36
CA LEU A 127 6.08 15.89 -24.43
C LEU A 127 5.36 14.54 -24.24
N ARG A 128 5.13 13.78 -25.32
CA ARG A 128 4.55 12.43 -25.24
C ARG A 128 5.39 11.50 -24.38
N GLU A 129 6.72 11.52 -24.55
CA GLU A 129 7.64 10.67 -23.79
C GLU A 129 7.63 11.01 -22.29
N ILE A 130 7.67 12.31 -21.95
CA ILE A 130 7.59 12.75 -20.55
C ILE A 130 6.24 12.33 -19.94
N LEU A 131 5.13 12.58 -20.64
CA LEU A 131 3.79 12.18 -20.18
C LEU A 131 3.68 10.66 -20.03
N TYR A 132 4.27 9.88 -20.94
CA TYR A 132 4.30 8.42 -20.84
C TYR A 132 4.94 7.96 -19.51
N HIS A 133 6.10 8.50 -19.15
CA HIS A 133 6.75 8.16 -17.89
C HIS A 133 5.95 8.62 -16.66
N VAL A 134 5.41 9.84 -16.67
CA VAL A 134 4.59 10.38 -15.56
C VAL A 134 3.31 9.55 -15.36
N HIS A 135 2.62 9.21 -16.45
CA HIS A 135 1.39 8.43 -16.42
C HIS A 135 1.66 7.01 -15.94
N THR A 136 2.70 6.35 -16.47
CA THR A 136 3.12 5.00 -16.05
C THR A 136 3.50 4.96 -14.57
N GLN A 137 4.24 5.95 -14.08
CA GLN A 137 4.59 6.03 -12.65
C GLN A 137 3.34 6.20 -11.78
N SER A 138 2.43 7.10 -12.16
CA SER A 138 1.18 7.32 -11.44
C SER A 138 0.35 6.03 -11.38
N GLN A 139 0.25 5.29 -12.49
CA GLN A 139 -0.44 3.99 -12.53
C GLN A 139 0.18 2.95 -11.60
N ASN A 140 1.52 2.85 -11.58
CA ASN A 140 2.21 1.93 -10.68
C ASN A 140 1.94 2.25 -9.21
N GLU A 141 1.95 3.54 -8.83
CA GLU A 141 1.65 3.97 -7.46
C GLU A 141 0.22 3.60 -7.06
N TYR A 142 -0.73 3.87 -7.94
CA TYR A 142 -2.14 3.54 -7.76
C TYR A 142 -2.38 2.03 -7.62
N PHE A 143 -1.77 1.23 -8.50
CA PHE A 143 -1.81 -0.23 -8.43
C PHE A 143 -1.23 -0.74 -7.10
N ASN A 144 -0.09 -0.20 -6.67
CA ASN A 144 0.53 -0.55 -5.40
C ASN A 144 -0.38 -0.23 -4.20
N ILE A 145 -1.04 0.94 -4.20
CA ILE A 145 -1.99 1.31 -3.15
C ILE A 145 -3.15 0.31 -3.10
N GLU A 146 -3.69 -0.11 -4.25
CA GLU A 146 -4.76 -1.10 -4.29
C GLU A 146 -4.31 -2.46 -3.77
N GLN A 147 -3.12 -2.89 -4.17
CA GLN A 147 -2.54 -4.14 -3.71
C GLN A 147 -2.31 -4.13 -2.20
N ILE A 148 -1.83 -3.02 -1.64
CA ILE A 148 -1.68 -2.82 -0.19
C ILE A 148 -3.06 -2.88 0.49
N LYS A 149 -4.10 -2.24 -0.05
CA LYS A 149 -5.47 -2.31 0.50
C LYS A 149 -6.02 -3.75 0.50
N LYS A 150 -5.74 -4.54 -0.54
CA LYS A 150 -6.14 -5.96 -0.60
C LYS A 150 -5.36 -6.79 0.42
N GLN A 151 -4.04 -6.61 0.48
CA GLN A 151 -3.17 -7.34 1.41
C GLN A 151 -3.46 -6.97 2.87
N SER A 152 -3.72 -5.70 3.18
CA SER A 152 -4.04 -5.25 4.54
C SER A 152 -5.33 -5.86 5.05
N ARG A 153 -6.35 -6.04 4.18
CA ARG A 153 -7.58 -6.75 4.53
C ARG A 153 -7.31 -8.21 4.88
N VAL A 154 -6.51 -8.91 4.06
CA VAL A 154 -6.15 -10.31 4.31
C VAL A 154 -5.35 -10.44 5.61
N ILE A 155 -4.37 -9.57 5.82
CA ILE A 155 -3.56 -9.53 7.05
C ILE A 155 -4.46 -9.24 8.26
N ALA A 156 -5.40 -8.30 8.17
CA ALA A 156 -6.32 -7.99 9.26
C ALA A 156 -7.20 -9.18 9.62
N VAL A 157 -7.80 -9.85 8.62
CA VAL A 157 -8.59 -11.07 8.85
C VAL A 157 -7.74 -12.18 9.47
N PHE A 158 -6.52 -12.38 8.98
CA PHE A 158 -5.59 -13.37 9.52
C PHE A 158 -5.22 -13.07 10.98
N LEU A 159 -4.92 -11.80 11.31
CA LEU A 159 -4.57 -11.37 12.65
C LEU A 159 -5.74 -11.56 13.64
N VAL A 160 -6.94 -11.13 13.26
CA VAL A 160 -8.15 -11.33 14.09
C VAL A 160 -8.46 -12.81 14.26
N GLY A 161 -8.40 -13.59 13.18
CA GLY A 161 -8.62 -15.04 13.24
C GLY A 161 -7.60 -15.75 14.13
N SER A 162 -6.33 -15.35 14.05
CA SER A 162 -5.27 -15.89 14.91
C SER A 162 -5.51 -15.52 16.38
N ALA A 163 -5.90 -14.29 16.67
CA ALA A 163 -6.23 -13.86 18.03
C ALA A 163 -7.40 -14.66 18.63
N LEU A 164 -8.47 -14.88 17.86
CA LEU A 164 -9.61 -15.70 18.28
C LEU A 164 -9.22 -17.17 18.48
N LEU A 165 -8.43 -17.74 17.58
CA LEU A 165 -7.94 -19.12 17.70
C LEU A 165 -7.10 -19.29 18.96
N LEU A 166 -6.19 -18.34 19.23
CA LEU A 166 -5.35 -18.35 20.43
C LEU A 166 -6.18 -18.16 21.71
N PHE A 167 -7.24 -17.35 21.65
CA PHE A 167 -8.18 -17.20 22.75
C PHE A 167 -8.91 -18.52 23.05
N GLU A 168 -9.41 -19.24 22.05
CA GLU A 168 -10.05 -20.54 22.27
C GLU A 168 -9.05 -21.61 22.74
N LEU A 169 -7.85 -21.61 22.17
CA LEU A 169 -6.77 -22.50 22.62
C LEU A 169 -6.41 -22.24 24.09
N SER A 170 -6.44 -20.97 24.53
CA SER A 170 -6.23 -20.62 25.92
C SER A 170 -7.25 -21.28 26.84
N ASN A 171 -8.54 -21.21 26.48
CA ASN A 171 -9.63 -21.79 27.24
C ASN A 171 -9.44 -23.31 27.37
N PHE A 172 -9.07 -23.97 26.28
CA PHE A 172 -8.82 -25.40 26.24
C PHE A 172 -7.64 -25.81 27.14
N ILE A 173 -6.52 -25.08 27.08
CA ILE A 173 -5.34 -25.38 27.90
C ILE A 173 -5.65 -25.17 29.39
N THR A 174 -6.28 -24.04 29.74
CA THR A 174 -6.58 -23.72 31.15
C THR A 174 -7.61 -24.65 31.76
N ALA A 175 -8.47 -25.29 30.96
CA ALA A 175 -9.41 -26.28 31.47
C ALA A 175 -8.74 -27.59 31.93
N GLY A 176 -7.48 -27.85 31.51
CA GLY A 176 -6.75 -29.07 31.82
C GLY A 176 -5.57 -28.91 32.77
N VAL A 177 -5.28 -27.70 33.26
CA VAL A 177 -4.10 -27.43 34.09
C VAL A 177 -4.49 -26.66 35.35
N ASP A 178 -4.42 -27.35 36.49
CA ASP A 178 -4.67 -26.74 37.80
C ASP A 178 -3.50 -25.84 38.22
N GLY A 179 -3.82 -24.70 38.86
CA GLY A 179 -2.83 -23.79 39.45
C GLY A 179 -2.24 -22.73 38.52
N ILE A 180 -2.75 -22.59 37.29
CA ILE A 180 -2.42 -21.44 36.42
C ILE A 180 -3.45 -20.33 36.64
N ASP A 181 -2.97 -19.11 36.85
CA ASP A 181 -3.81 -17.90 36.80
C ASP A 181 -4.28 -17.65 35.36
N VAL A 182 -5.54 -18.04 35.10
CA VAL A 182 -6.19 -17.98 33.79
C VAL A 182 -6.25 -16.55 33.26
N ASP A 183 -6.49 -15.57 34.14
CA ASP A 183 -6.65 -14.18 33.74
C ASP A 183 -5.29 -13.57 33.38
N ALA A 184 -4.24 -13.88 34.15
CA ALA A 184 -2.87 -13.50 33.81
C ALA A 184 -2.43 -14.11 32.46
N PHE A 185 -2.76 -15.38 32.20
CA PHE A 185 -2.43 -16.04 30.94
C PHE A 185 -3.14 -15.43 29.74
N ARG A 186 -4.45 -15.17 29.85
CA ARG A 186 -5.24 -14.52 28.80
C ARG A 186 -4.74 -13.11 28.50
N LEU A 187 -4.48 -12.30 29.54
CA LEU A 187 -3.95 -10.95 29.39
C LEU A 187 -2.55 -10.95 28.75
N GLY A 188 -1.68 -11.87 29.17
CA GLY A 188 -0.37 -12.06 28.57
C GLY A 188 -0.46 -12.39 27.08
N MET A 189 -1.30 -13.35 26.70
CA MET A 189 -1.47 -13.71 25.29
C MET A 189 -2.06 -12.58 24.44
N LEU A 190 -3.11 -11.91 24.92
CA LEU A 190 -3.70 -10.77 24.21
C LEU A 190 -2.67 -9.66 24.01
N SER A 191 -1.88 -9.37 25.05
CA SER A 191 -0.79 -8.40 24.99
C SER A 191 0.29 -8.81 23.99
N GLY A 192 0.67 -10.08 23.97
CA GLY A 192 1.65 -10.62 23.02
C GLY A 192 1.18 -10.59 21.58
N VAL A 193 -0.07 -10.97 21.32
CA VAL A 193 -0.69 -10.84 20.00
C VAL A 193 -0.71 -9.37 19.57
N PHE A 194 -1.10 -8.46 20.46
CA PHE A 194 -1.12 -7.03 20.18
C PHE A 194 0.27 -6.48 19.85
N GLY A 195 1.31 -6.90 20.58
CA GLY A 195 2.71 -6.61 20.25
C GLY A 195 3.08 -7.10 18.85
N GLY A 196 2.69 -8.33 18.50
CA GLY A 196 2.86 -8.90 17.16
C GLY A 196 2.14 -8.11 16.06
N MET A 197 0.90 -7.69 16.30
CA MET A 197 0.14 -6.86 15.38
C MET A 197 0.82 -5.51 15.12
N LEU A 198 1.33 -4.85 16.17
CA LEU A 198 2.09 -3.60 16.02
C LEU A 198 3.40 -3.81 15.27
N SER A 199 4.08 -4.94 15.48
CA SER A 199 5.30 -5.29 14.72
C SER A 199 5.01 -5.42 13.22
N VAL A 200 3.90 -6.08 12.87
CA VAL A 200 3.43 -6.19 11.49
C VAL A 200 3.08 -4.82 10.93
N ALA A 201 2.30 -4.01 11.66
CA ALA A 201 1.93 -2.66 11.23
C ALA A 201 3.17 -1.78 10.96
N TYR A 202 4.15 -1.81 11.87
CA TYR A 202 5.41 -1.07 11.72
C TYR A 202 6.22 -1.56 10.50
N THR A 203 6.23 -2.87 10.25
CA THR A 203 6.92 -3.45 9.09
C THR A 203 6.24 -3.03 7.79
N VAL A 204 4.91 -3.05 7.74
CA VAL A 204 4.14 -2.60 6.56
C VAL A 204 4.35 -1.11 6.32
N MET A 205 4.33 -0.27 7.36
CA MET A 205 4.58 1.16 7.23
C MET A 205 6.00 1.49 6.75
N ARG A 206 6.99 0.67 7.12
CA ARG A 206 8.39 0.87 6.75
C ARG A 206 8.79 0.15 5.47
N SER A 207 7.93 -0.72 4.94
CA SER A 207 8.19 -1.43 3.69
C SER A 207 8.27 -0.42 2.57
N ASP A 208 9.47 -0.26 2.00
CA ASP A 208 9.70 0.64 0.89
C ASP A 208 8.87 0.11 -0.31
N PRO A 209 7.97 0.92 -0.89
CA PRO A 209 7.17 0.51 -2.06
C PRO A 209 8.02 0.14 -3.28
N SER A 210 9.34 0.39 -3.25
CA SER A 210 10.30 -0.04 -4.27
C SER A 210 10.82 -1.48 -4.11
N THR A 211 10.45 -2.20 -3.04
CA THR A 211 10.92 -3.58 -2.83
C THR A 211 10.40 -4.53 -3.92
N ARG A 212 11.31 -5.35 -4.47
CA ARG A 212 11.00 -6.25 -5.59
C ARG A 212 9.98 -7.32 -5.17
N ILE A 213 9.03 -7.63 -6.06
CA ILE A 213 7.94 -8.63 -5.87
C ILE A 213 8.37 -9.96 -5.22
N PRO A 214 9.56 -10.54 -5.49
CA PRO A 214 10.00 -11.77 -4.81
C PRO A 214 10.28 -11.57 -3.31
N GLN A 215 10.81 -10.40 -2.92
CA GLN A 215 11.08 -10.07 -1.52
C GLN A 215 9.79 -9.91 -0.72
N LEU A 216 8.73 -9.40 -1.36
CA LEU A 216 7.39 -9.31 -0.77
C LEU A 216 6.80 -10.68 -0.40
N LYS A 217 7.12 -11.75 -1.14
CA LYS A 217 6.66 -13.11 -0.79
C LYS A 217 7.41 -13.67 0.43
N ALA A 218 8.73 -13.46 0.50
CA ALA A 218 9.52 -13.87 1.66
C ALA A 218 9.15 -13.07 2.92
N SER A 219 8.88 -11.77 2.77
CA SER A 219 8.45 -10.93 3.89
C SER A 219 7.07 -11.34 4.42
N LEU A 220 6.17 -11.82 3.56
CA LEU A 220 4.85 -12.31 3.97
C LEU A 220 4.93 -13.49 4.94
N GLY A 221 5.83 -14.45 4.69
CA GLY A 221 6.06 -15.58 5.60
C GLY A 221 6.49 -15.11 7.00
N LEU A 222 7.46 -14.20 7.06
CA LEU A 222 7.93 -13.60 8.31
C LEU A 222 6.86 -12.71 9.00
N THR A 223 5.97 -12.10 8.22
CA THR A 223 4.87 -11.28 8.75
C THR A 223 3.82 -12.15 9.44
N ILE A 224 3.57 -13.35 8.90
CA ILE A 224 2.58 -14.31 9.41
C ILE A 224 3.06 -14.99 10.70
N THR A 225 4.35 -15.28 10.82
CA THR A 225 4.88 -15.98 12.00
C THR A 225 5.01 -15.09 13.23
N ARG A 226 5.24 -13.79 13.05
CA ARG A 226 5.47 -12.84 14.16
C ARG A 226 4.38 -12.79 15.23
N PRO A 227 3.08 -12.73 14.88
CA PRO A 227 2.00 -12.76 15.86
C PRO A 227 1.98 -14.00 16.75
N LEU A 228 2.61 -15.11 16.32
CA LEU A 228 2.64 -16.36 17.10
C LEU A 228 3.72 -16.36 18.20
N PHE A 229 4.74 -15.50 18.10
CA PHE A 229 5.80 -15.46 19.12
C PHE A 229 5.33 -14.88 20.45
N GLY A 230 4.43 -13.89 20.45
CA GLY A 230 3.90 -13.32 21.69
C GLY A 230 3.28 -14.39 22.60
N PRO A 231 2.29 -15.16 22.14
CA PRO A 231 1.71 -16.28 22.89
C PRO A 231 2.73 -17.34 23.32
N LEU A 232 3.69 -17.68 22.44
CA LEU A 232 4.74 -18.65 22.76
C LEU A 232 5.61 -18.15 23.94
N VAL A 233 5.98 -16.87 23.93
CA VAL A 233 6.74 -16.23 25.01
C VAL A 233 5.92 -16.17 26.29
N THR A 234 4.63 -15.80 26.23
CA THR A 234 3.74 -15.83 27.40
C THR A 234 3.69 -17.22 28.04
N PHE A 235 3.51 -18.26 27.21
CA PHE A 235 3.45 -19.63 27.67
C PHE A 235 4.77 -20.05 28.34
N ALA A 236 5.92 -19.75 27.73
CA ALA A 236 7.22 -20.05 28.30
C ALA A 236 7.45 -19.35 29.65
N ILE A 237 7.10 -18.06 29.77
CA ILE A 237 7.25 -17.29 31.01
C ILE A 237 6.38 -17.90 32.12
N LEU A 238 5.13 -18.22 31.84
CA LEU A 238 4.23 -18.82 32.83
C LEU A 238 4.69 -20.19 33.28
N MET A 239 5.20 -21.02 32.37
CA MET A 239 5.76 -22.32 32.75
C MET A 239 6.96 -22.17 33.70
N LEU A 240 7.84 -21.22 33.44
CA LEU A 240 8.97 -20.94 34.34
C LEU A 240 8.51 -20.39 35.70
N MET A 241 7.48 -19.56 35.71
CA MET A 241 6.86 -19.06 36.94
C MET A 241 6.20 -20.17 37.75
N HIS A 242 5.46 -21.06 37.09
CA HIS A 242 4.78 -22.18 37.73
C HIS A 242 5.77 -23.16 38.37
N GLN A 243 6.92 -23.40 37.74
CA GLN A 243 8.01 -24.20 38.29
C GLN A 243 8.82 -23.48 39.38
N GLY A 244 8.50 -22.22 39.70
CA GLY A 244 9.18 -21.42 40.71
C GLY A 244 10.56 -20.87 40.29
N PHE A 245 10.94 -20.98 39.01
CA PHE A 245 12.20 -20.43 38.50
C PHE A 245 12.18 -18.90 38.41
N LEU A 246 11.00 -18.30 38.23
CA LEU A 246 10.81 -16.87 38.06
C LEU A 246 9.73 -16.38 39.02
N SER A 247 10.04 -15.33 39.80
CA SER A 247 9.08 -14.62 40.64
C SER A 247 9.28 -13.12 40.44
N PHE A 248 8.20 -12.43 40.09
CA PHE A 248 8.19 -10.98 39.86
C PHE A 248 7.56 -10.20 41.03
N GLY A 249 7.34 -10.86 42.17
CA GLY A 249 6.67 -10.28 43.34
C GLY A 249 5.28 -9.76 43.00
N ASP A 250 4.89 -8.63 43.61
CA ASP A 250 3.55 -8.02 43.48
C ASP A 250 3.23 -7.54 42.05
N ASN A 251 4.23 -7.33 41.21
CA ASN A 251 4.06 -6.81 39.85
C ASN A 251 4.02 -7.90 38.77
N THR A 252 3.74 -9.13 39.16
CA THR A 252 3.71 -10.31 38.28
C THR A 252 2.86 -10.12 37.02
N MET A 253 1.64 -9.60 37.16
CA MET A 253 0.74 -9.43 36.02
C MET A 253 1.27 -8.36 35.03
N ALA A 254 1.75 -7.23 35.54
CA ALA A 254 2.31 -6.17 34.70
C ALA A 254 3.58 -6.62 33.97
N ALA A 255 4.46 -7.34 34.65
CA ALA A 255 5.67 -7.91 34.05
C ALA A 255 5.33 -8.92 32.95
N LEU A 256 4.37 -9.82 33.20
CA LEU A 256 3.92 -10.79 32.20
C LEU A 256 3.34 -10.12 30.95
N VAL A 257 2.48 -9.11 31.13
CA VAL A 257 1.87 -8.34 30.04
C VAL A 257 2.95 -7.60 29.22
N ALA A 258 3.91 -6.97 29.89
CA ALA A 258 4.99 -6.22 29.23
C ALA A 258 5.94 -7.15 28.48
N LEU A 259 6.37 -8.26 29.08
CA LEU A 259 7.26 -9.23 28.45
C LEU A 259 6.59 -9.95 27.29
N SER A 260 5.32 -10.30 27.43
CA SER A 260 4.53 -10.91 26.35
C SER A 260 4.39 -9.94 25.17
N PHE A 261 4.06 -8.67 25.46
CA PHE A 261 4.02 -7.62 24.45
C PHE A 261 5.35 -7.46 23.72
N LEU A 262 6.44 -7.34 24.47
CA LEU A 262 7.79 -7.17 23.93
C LEU A 262 8.22 -8.38 23.10
N GLY A 263 7.89 -9.59 23.55
CA GLY A 263 8.15 -10.83 22.82
C GLY A 263 7.41 -10.90 21.49
N GLY A 264 6.15 -10.44 21.45
CA GLY A 264 5.40 -10.31 20.21
C GLY A 264 5.90 -9.16 19.32
N PHE A 265 6.31 -8.04 19.90
CA PHE A 265 6.71 -6.84 19.17
C PHE A 265 8.09 -6.98 18.50
N SER A 266 9.07 -7.54 19.22
CA SER A 266 10.46 -7.57 18.78
C SER A 266 11.15 -8.89 19.14
N GLU A 267 11.11 -9.82 18.20
CA GLU A 267 11.87 -11.08 18.23
C GLU A 267 13.36 -10.84 18.52
N ARG A 268 13.96 -9.84 17.86
CA ARG A 268 15.38 -9.48 18.04
C ARG A 268 15.70 -8.96 19.43
N TRP A 269 14.81 -8.17 20.03
CA TRP A 269 15.02 -7.66 21.38
C TRP A 269 14.88 -8.78 22.41
N PHE A 270 13.89 -9.67 22.23
CA PHE A 270 13.69 -10.81 23.12
C PHE A 270 14.88 -11.79 23.08
N LEU A 271 15.36 -12.17 21.89
CA LEU A 271 16.55 -13.03 21.75
C LEU A 271 17.77 -12.39 22.40
N GLY A 272 18.00 -11.09 22.15
CA GLY A 272 19.10 -10.36 22.78
C GLY A 272 18.95 -10.15 24.29
N LEU A 273 17.75 -10.29 24.85
CA LEU A 273 17.51 -10.29 26.30
C LEU A 273 17.82 -11.66 26.89
N VAL A 274 17.34 -12.74 26.26
CA VAL A 274 17.61 -14.13 26.67
C VAL A 274 19.11 -14.43 26.65
N GLU A 275 19.81 -14.01 25.60
CA GLU A 275 21.28 -14.13 25.50
C GLU A 275 22.00 -13.43 26.66
N ARG A 276 21.54 -12.22 27.02
CA ARG A 276 22.12 -11.46 28.15
C ARG A 276 21.84 -12.09 29.51
N ILE A 277 20.65 -12.66 29.69
CA ILE A 277 20.30 -13.38 30.92
C ILE A 277 21.15 -14.66 31.04
N ASN A 278 21.28 -15.42 29.96
CA ASN A 278 22.12 -16.62 29.92
C ASN A 278 23.59 -16.28 30.20
N ALA A 279 24.14 -15.23 29.59
CA ALA A 279 25.51 -14.79 29.82
C ALA A 279 25.78 -14.46 31.30
N ARG A 280 24.85 -13.77 31.96
CA ARG A 280 24.95 -13.44 33.40
C ARG A 280 24.80 -14.68 34.30
N ALA A 281 23.96 -15.64 33.92
CA ALA A 281 23.81 -16.89 34.67
C ALA A 281 25.09 -17.75 34.60
N THR A 282 25.80 -17.74 33.47
CA THR A 282 27.09 -18.42 33.33
C THR A 282 28.24 -17.72 34.03
N GLU A 283 28.23 -16.38 34.15
CA GLU A 283 29.23 -15.61 34.90
C GLU A 283 29.07 -15.72 36.43
N GLY A 284 27.87 -16.01 36.93
CA GLY A 284 27.63 -16.22 38.37
C GLY A 284 27.90 -17.64 38.89
N ALA A 285 28.22 -18.58 38.00
CA ALA A 285 28.48 -19.99 38.33
C ALA A 285 29.98 -20.37 38.30
N SER A 286 30.87 -19.39 38.09
CA SER A 286 32.33 -19.49 38.16
C SER A 286 32.88 -18.74 39.36
#